data_AF-A0A3G8XA97-F1
#
_entry.id   AF-A0A3G8XA97-F1
#
_cell.length_a   1.000
_cell.length_b   1.000
_cell.length_c   1.000
_cell.angle_alpha   90.00
_cell.angle_beta   90.00
_cell.angle_gamma   90.00
#
_symmetry.space_group_name_H-M   'P 1'
#
loop_
_entity.id
_entity.type
_entity.pdbx_description
1 polymer ?
#
loop_
_entity_poly.entity_id
_entity_poly.type
_entity_poly.pdbx_seq_one_letter_code
_entity_poly.pdbx_strand_id
1 'polypeptide(L)'
;MNAHINLDLGIAAAETARGDDIQLIKKDFDLINNIIGSLINIVQKDLEEICAPMKLLKYVDNSSKESVINFSITAARNTAWANALALSVVLPNTYDGYISNLDSKIDIVAQNIINPNFSQSMILRTVRVFEPKDVGVIIKFLRD
;
A
#
# COMPACT_ATOMS: atom_id res chain seq x y z
N MET A 1 -0.72 -1.27 2.42
CA MET A 1 -0.90 -0.10 1.53
C MET A 1 -1.44 1.02 2.37
N ASN A 2 -0.70 2.11 2.52
CA ASN A 2 -1.05 3.15 3.50
C ASN A 2 -2.08 4.11 2.89
N ALA A 3 -3.05 4.55 3.68
CA ALA A 3 -4.11 5.41 3.19
C ALA A 3 -3.61 6.82 2.81
N HIS A 4 -2.46 7.24 3.35
CA HIS A 4 -1.75 8.45 2.93
C HIS A 4 -1.24 8.35 1.47
N ILE A 5 -0.67 7.21 1.07
CA ILE A 5 -0.17 6.97 -0.31
C ILE A 5 -1.32 6.95 -1.32
N ASN A 6 -2.47 6.39 -0.93
CA ASN A 6 -3.66 6.35 -1.79
C ASN A 6 -4.34 7.73 -1.92
N LEU A 7 -4.27 8.53 -0.87
CA LEU A 7 -4.82 9.88 -0.84
C LEU A 7 -3.99 10.86 -1.67
N ASP A 8 -2.66 10.87 -1.49
CA ASP A 8 -1.75 11.77 -2.19
C ASP A 8 -1.86 11.59 -3.71
N LEU A 9 -1.94 10.32 -4.16
CA LEU A 9 -2.13 10.01 -5.57
C LEU A 9 -3.51 10.45 -6.09
N GLY A 10 -4.57 10.28 -5.28
CA GLY A 10 -5.92 10.71 -5.65
C GLY A 10 -6.02 12.23 -5.80
N ILE A 11 -5.36 12.99 -4.92
CA ILE A 11 -5.26 14.44 -4.99
C ILE A 11 -4.46 14.85 -6.24
N ALA A 12 -3.27 14.28 -6.44
CA ALA A 12 -2.42 14.61 -7.59
C ALA A 12 -3.14 14.35 -8.93
N ALA A 13 -3.90 13.26 -9.03
CA ALA A 13 -4.71 12.96 -10.20
C ALA A 13 -5.82 14.00 -10.42
N ALA A 14 -6.53 14.40 -9.36
CA ALA A 14 -7.58 15.41 -9.41
C ALA A 14 -7.05 16.83 -9.69
N GLU A 15 -5.83 17.14 -9.28
CA GLU A 15 -5.17 18.42 -9.61
C GLU A 15 -4.66 18.44 -11.06
N THR A 16 -4.20 17.30 -11.57
CA THR A 16 -3.69 17.17 -12.94
C THR A 16 -4.81 17.24 -13.98
N ALA A 17 -5.98 16.67 -13.69
CA ALA A 17 -7.14 16.69 -14.57
C ALA A 17 -8.43 16.83 -13.77
N ARG A 18 -9.20 17.89 -14.05
CA ARG A 18 -10.41 18.28 -13.30
C ARG A 18 -11.69 18.01 -14.08
N GLY A 19 -12.81 17.86 -13.36
CA GLY A 19 -14.11 17.60 -13.98
C GLY A 19 -14.08 16.33 -14.85
N ASP A 20 -14.57 16.43 -16.08
CA ASP A 20 -14.64 15.30 -17.01
C ASP A 20 -13.25 14.90 -17.58
N ASP A 21 -12.26 15.81 -17.54
CA ASP A 21 -10.92 15.54 -18.05
C ASP A 21 -10.18 14.47 -17.24
N ILE A 22 -10.61 14.19 -15.99
CA ILE A 22 -10.03 13.13 -15.17
C ILE A 22 -10.12 11.76 -15.85
N GLN A 23 -11.12 11.54 -16.70
CA GLN A 23 -11.26 10.29 -17.45
C GLN A 23 -10.12 10.08 -18.44
N LEU A 24 -9.48 11.16 -18.92
CA LEU A 24 -8.35 11.08 -19.85
C LEU A 24 -7.11 10.45 -19.21
N ILE A 25 -6.92 10.65 -17.90
CA ILE A 25 -5.77 10.10 -17.16
C ILE A 25 -6.03 8.72 -16.56
N LYS A 26 -7.26 8.19 -16.66
CA LYS A 26 -7.63 6.87 -16.10
C LYS A 26 -6.72 5.76 -16.61
N LYS A 27 -6.45 5.75 -17.91
CA LYS A 27 -5.58 4.73 -18.53
C LYS A 27 -4.17 4.74 -17.93
N ASP A 28 -3.60 5.92 -17.72
CA ASP A 28 -2.25 6.06 -17.16
C ASP A 28 -2.24 5.75 -15.65
N PHE A 29 -3.31 6.15 -14.95
CA PHE A 29 -3.54 5.79 -13.55
C PHE A 29 -3.59 4.27 -13.35
N ASP A 30 -4.24 3.54 -14.24
CA ASP A 30 -4.32 2.08 -14.21
C ASP A 30 -3.02 1.41 -14.68
N LEU A 31 -2.27 2.02 -15.59
CA LEU A 31 -0.96 1.51 -16.02
C LEU A 31 0.04 1.45 -14.85
N ILE A 32 0.04 2.46 -13.98
CA ILE A 32 0.88 2.47 -12.77
C ILE A 32 0.53 1.28 -11.85
N ASN A 33 -0.74 0.86 -11.79
CA ASN A 33 -1.14 -0.33 -11.01
C ASN A 33 -0.44 -1.59 -11.54
N ASN A 34 -0.38 -1.75 -12.87
CA ASN A 34 0.28 -2.91 -13.49
C ASN A 34 1.79 -2.91 -13.23
N ILE A 35 2.43 -1.73 -13.22
CA ILE A 35 3.86 -1.59 -12.90
C ILE A 35 4.12 -1.90 -11.42
N ILE A 36 3.30 -1.39 -10.49
CA ILE A 36 3.46 -1.69 -9.06
C ILE A 36 3.27 -3.20 -8.82
N GLY A 37 2.24 -3.80 -9.42
CA GLY A 37 2.02 -5.25 -9.34
C GLY A 37 3.22 -6.08 -9.81
N SER A 38 3.90 -5.66 -10.89
CA SER A 38 5.08 -6.37 -11.38
C SER A 38 6.32 -6.24 -10.47
N LEU A 39 6.44 -5.14 -9.72
CA LEU A 39 7.53 -4.92 -8.76
C LEU A 39 7.34 -5.71 -7.46
N ILE A 40 6.10 -6.00 -7.06
CA ILE A 40 5.80 -6.72 -5.82
C ILE A 40 6.45 -8.10 -5.79
N ASN A 41 6.51 -8.79 -6.94
CA ASN A 41 7.09 -10.11 -7.03
C ASN A 41 8.59 -10.09 -6.69
N ILE A 42 9.28 -8.99 -7.02
CA ILE A 42 10.69 -8.79 -6.68
C ILE A 42 10.82 -8.57 -5.17
N VAL A 43 10.06 -7.62 -4.61
CA VAL A 43 10.08 -7.30 -3.17
C VAL A 43 9.73 -8.53 -2.32
N GLN A 44 8.76 -9.32 -2.76
CA GLN A 44 8.37 -10.54 -2.07
C GLN A 44 9.52 -11.55 -2.05
N LYS A 45 10.22 -11.73 -3.17
CA LYS A 45 11.36 -12.63 -3.27
C LYS A 45 12.49 -12.20 -2.32
N ASP A 46 12.78 -10.91 -2.25
CA ASP A 46 13.80 -10.36 -1.35
C ASP A 46 13.44 -10.60 0.12
N LEU A 47 12.16 -10.42 0.47
CA LEU A 47 11.65 -10.70 1.82
C LEU A 47 11.71 -12.20 2.18
N GLU A 48 11.45 -13.09 1.22
CA GLU A 48 11.62 -14.53 1.39
C GLU A 48 13.09 -14.90 1.62
N GLU A 49 14.07 -14.16 1.08
CA GLU A 49 15.49 -14.44 1.30
C GLU A 49 15.97 -14.00 2.70
N ILE A 50 15.45 -12.88 3.19
CA ILE A 50 15.93 -12.22 4.43
C ILE A 50 15.22 -12.75 5.69
N CYS A 51 13.91 -13.00 5.65
CA CYS A 51 13.13 -13.28 6.85
C CYS A 51 12.65 -14.74 6.93
N ALA A 52 13.08 -15.48 7.97
CA ALA A 52 12.77 -16.90 8.13
C ALA A 52 11.26 -17.27 8.13
N PRO A 53 10.35 -16.49 8.76
CA PRO A 53 8.91 -16.72 8.63
C PRO A 53 8.39 -16.46 7.21
N MET A 54 8.98 -15.52 6.47
CA MET A 54 8.66 -15.34 5.05
C MET A 54 9.19 -16.50 4.21
N LYS A 55 10.29 -17.18 4.59
CA LYS A 55 10.69 -18.47 3.99
C LYS A 55 9.63 -19.54 4.12
N LEU A 56 8.73 -19.48 5.11
CA LEU A 56 7.62 -20.44 5.22
C LEU A 56 6.55 -20.19 4.16
N LEU A 57 6.47 -18.97 3.61
CA LEU A 57 5.61 -18.70 2.46
C LEU A 57 6.03 -19.55 1.27
N LYS A 58 7.28 -20.00 1.12
CA LYS A 58 7.67 -20.92 0.03
C LYS A 58 6.81 -22.20 -0.05
N TYR A 59 6.15 -22.59 1.04
CA TYR A 59 5.24 -23.74 1.09
C TYR A 59 3.80 -23.41 0.71
N VAL A 60 3.47 -22.12 0.63
CA VAL A 60 2.20 -21.61 0.08
C VAL A 60 2.37 -21.50 -1.43
N ASP A 61 1.35 -21.89 -2.17
CA ASP A 61 1.35 -21.79 -3.62
C ASP A 61 1.54 -20.33 -4.10
N ASN A 62 2.42 -20.13 -5.07
CA ASN A 62 2.78 -18.79 -5.55
C ASN A 62 1.56 -18.06 -6.13
N SER A 63 0.65 -18.77 -6.80
CA SER A 63 -0.57 -18.15 -7.35
C SER A 63 -1.48 -17.58 -6.25
N SER A 64 -1.49 -18.22 -5.07
CA SER A 64 -2.29 -17.77 -3.93
C SER A 64 -1.70 -16.51 -3.30
N LYS A 65 -0.36 -16.43 -3.17
CA LYS A 65 0.31 -15.23 -2.65
C LYS A 65 0.15 -14.04 -3.59
N GLU A 66 0.42 -14.26 -4.87
CA GLU A 66 0.27 -13.23 -5.92
C GLU A 66 -1.17 -12.74 -5.98
N SER A 67 -2.16 -13.64 -5.88
CA SER A 67 -3.58 -13.28 -5.85
C SER A 67 -3.94 -12.39 -4.66
N VAL A 68 -3.49 -12.71 -3.44
CA VAL A 68 -3.76 -11.90 -2.25
C VAL A 68 -3.12 -10.52 -2.34
N ILE A 69 -1.89 -10.45 -2.86
CA ILE A 69 -1.17 -9.18 -3.00
C ILE A 69 -1.80 -8.34 -4.12
N ASN A 70 -2.06 -8.92 -5.29
CA ASN A 70 -2.73 -8.25 -6.40
C ASN A 70 -4.13 -7.76 -6.01
N PHE A 71 -4.87 -8.52 -5.22
CA PHE A 71 -6.15 -8.09 -4.64
C PHE A 71 -5.97 -6.86 -3.75
N SER A 72 -5.00 -6.90 -2.83
CA SER A 72 -4.75 -5.80 -1.90
C SER A 72 -4.34 -4.50 -2.61
N ILE A 73 -3.50 -4.61 -3.66
CA ILE A 73 -3.07 -3.47 -4.48
C ILE A 73 -4.26 -2.93 -5.29
N THR A 74 -5.00 -3.81 -5.95
CA THR A 74 -6.17 -3.43 -6.75
C THR A 74 -7.20 -2.70 -5.89
N ALA A 75 -7.49 -3.20 -4.69
CA ALA A 75 -8.41 -2.57 -3.75
C ALA A 75 -7.96 -1.17 -3.34
N ALA A 76 -6.67 -1.00 -3.00
CA ALA A 76 -6.09 0.28 -2.66
C ALA A 76 -6.13 1.29 -3.82
N ARG A 77 -5.82 0.85 -5.05
CA ARG A 77 -5.83 1.71 -6.24
C ARG A 77 -7.24 2.09 -6.67
N ASN A 78 -8.20 1.18 -6.56
CA ASN A 78 -9.61 1.49 -6.76
C ASN A 78 -10.10 2.54 -5.76
N THR A 79 -9.65 2.45 -4.51
CA THR A 79 -9.93 3.47 -3.48
C THR A 79 -9.32 4.83 -3.85
N ALA A 80 -8.05 4.84 -4.27
CA ALA A 80 -7.38 6.07 -4.74
C ALA A 80 -8.09 6.70 -5.95
N TRP A 81 -8.56 5.89 -6.90
CA TRP A 81 -9.33 6.36 -8.06
C TRP A 81 -10.69 6.93 -7.66
N ALA A 82 -11.40 6.26 -6.75
CA ALA A 82 -12.68 6.76 -6.23
C ALA A 82 -12.50 8.12 -5.52
N ASN A 83 -11.42 8.27 -4.75
CA ASN A 83 -11.07 9.55 -4.14
C ASN A 83 -10.74 10.62 -5.20
N ALA A 84 -9.99 10.26 -6.24
CA ALA A 84 -9.66 11.19 -7.34
C ALA A 84 -10.93 11.70 -8.05
N LEU A 85 -11.88 10.81 -8.34
CA LEU A 85 -13.18 11.19 -8.91
C LEU A 85 -14.00 12.08 -7.98
N ALA A 86 -14.04 11.76 -6.69
CA ALA A 86 -14.73 12.59 -5.70
C ALA A 86 -14.10 13.99 -5.63
N LEU A 87 -12.77 14.08 -5.69
CA LEU A 87 -12.02 15.33 -5.59
C LEU A 87 -11.98 16.15 -6.88
N SER A 88 -12.18 15.54 -8.05
CA SER A 88 -12.17 16.26 -9.34
C SER A 88 -13.40 17.14 -9.54
N VAL A 89 -14.49 16.85 -8.81
CA VAL A 89 -15.77 17.58 -8.83
C VAL A 89 -15.87 18.59 -7.67
N VAL A 90 -15.05 18.42 -6.63
CA VAL A 90 -15.02 19.29 -5.45
C VAL A 90 -14.19 20.54 -5.73
N LEU A 91 -14.71 21.73 -5.39
CA LEU A 91 -13.98 22.99 -5.55
C LEU A 91 -12.74 23.04 -4.64
N PRO A 92 -11.65 23.72 -5.06
CA PRO A 92 -10.39 23.78 -4.31
C PRO A 92 -10.52 24.22 -2.85
N ASN A 93 -11.49 25.09 -2.54
CA ASN A 93 -11.69 25.67 -1.22
C ASN A 93 -12.38 24.72 -0.20
N THR A 94 -12.63 23.47 -0.59
CA THR A 94 -13.26 22.45 0.27
C THR A 94 -12.37 21.22 0.50
N TYR A 95 -11.13 21.22 0.01
CA TYR A 95 -10.19 20.13 0.21
C TYR A 95 -9.91 19.84 1.69
N ASP A 96 -9.78 20.89 2.52
CA ASP A 96 -9.42 20.74 3.94
C ASP A 96 -10.44 19.90 4.73
N GLY A 97 -11.73 20.07 4.46
CA GLY A 97 -12.79 19.28 5.12
C GLY A 97 -12.81 17.82 4.68
N TYR A 98 -12.49 17.55 3.41
CA TYR A 98 -12.41 16.19 2.87
C TYR A 98 -11.15 15.47 3.36
N ILE A 99 -10.01 16.15 3.37
CA ILE A 99 -8.74 15.65 3.90
C ILE A 99 -8.89 15.33 5.38
N SER A 100 -9.47 16.23 6.18
CA SER A 100 -9.69 15.98 7.62
C SER A 100 -10.59 14.76 7.89
N ASN A 101 -11.63 14.53 7.07
CA ASN A 101 -12.46 13.33 7.20
C ASN A 101 -11.67 12.06 6.89
N LEU A 102 -10.84 12.09 5.85
CA LEU A 102 -9.99 10.97 5.51
C LEU A 102 -8.96 10.70 6.61
N ASP A 103 -8.26 11.70 7.10
CA ASP A 103 -7.29 11.57 8.19
C ASP A 103 -7.90 10.87 9.41
N SER A 104 -9.14 11.20 9.78
CA SER A 104 -9.83 10.52 10.88
C SER A 104 -10.02 9.01 10.66
N LYS A 105 -10.27 8.58 9.43
CA LYS A 105 -10.42 7.16 9.08
C LYS A 105 -9.06 6.46 9.05
N ILE A 106 -8.03 7.17 8.59
CA ILE A 106 -6.65 6.66 8.56
C ILE A 106 -6.12 6.48 9.97
N ASP A 107 -6.40 7.42 10.86
CA ASP A 107 -5.97 7.37 12.25
C ASP A 107 -6.51 6.12 12.95
N ILE A 108 -7.78 5.74 12.71
CA ILE A 108 -8.35 4.48 13.24
C ILE A 108 -7.55 3.26 12.78
N VAL A 109 -7.16 3.20 11.51
CA VAL A 109 -6.33 2.10 10.98
C VAL A 109 -4.93 2.14 11.60
N ALA A 110 -4.33 3.32 11.71
CA ALA A 110 -3.01 3.51 12.30
C ALA A 110 -2.99 3.08 13.78
N GLN A 111 -4.00 3.45 14.56
CA GLN A 111 -4.15 3.02 15.95
C GLN A 111 -4.23 1.50 16.08
N ASN A 112 -4.91 0.82 15.15
CA ASN A 112 -4.99 -0.64 15.14
C ASN A 112 -3.65 -1.30 14.74
N ILE A 113 -2.80 -0.63 13.97
CA ILE A 113 -1.44 -1.10 13.63
C ILE A 113 -0.48 -0.88 14.80
N ILE A 114 -0.58 0.26 15.49
CA ILE A 114 0.28 0.61 16.64
C ILE A 114 -0.08 -0.25 17.85
N ASN A 115 -1.37 -0.51 18.06
CA ASN A 115 -1.91 -1.29 19.17
C ASN A 115 -2.55 -2.59 18.64
N PRO A 116 -1.76 -3.53 18.11
CA PRO A 116 -2.28 -4.78 17.60
C PRO A 116 -2.88 -5.59 18.74
N ASN A 117 -4.02 -6.20 18.49
CA ASN A 117 -4.67 -7.08 19.45
C ASN A 117 -3.81 -8.34 19.73
N PHE A 118 -4.16 -9.12 20.76
CA PHE A 118 -3.30 -10.17 21.30
C PHE A 118 -2.80 -11.17 20.25
N SER A 119 -3.66 -11.61 19.33
CA SER A 119 -3.30 -12.57 18.27
C SER A 119 -2.33 -11.96 17.25
N GLN A 120 -2.56 -10.72 16.81
CA GLN A 120 -1.66 -10.00 15.91
C GLN A 120 -0.29 -9.76 16.58
N SER A 121 -0.29 -9.35 17.85
CA SER A 121 0.92 -9.20 18.66
C SER A 121 1.73 -10.50 18.75
N MET A 122 1.06 -11.65 18.85
CA MET A 122 1.72 -12.96 18.87
C MET A 122 2.43 -13.25 17.55
N ILE A 123 1.77 -12.99 16.42
CA ILE A 123 2.32 -13.18 15.07
C ILE A 123 3.53 -12.26 14.86
N LEU A 124 3.41 -10.98 15.20
CA LEU A 124 4.48 -9.99 15.07
C LEU A 124 5.70 -10.33 15.94
N ARG A 125 5.48 -10.87 17.16
CA ARG A 125 6.58 -11.35 18.00
C ARG A 125 7.36 -12.48 17.33
N THR A 126 6.67 -13.42 16.70
CA THR A 126 7.31 -14.50 15.96
C THR A 126 8.17 -13.93 14.82
N VAL A 127 7.64 -12.99 14.04
CA VAL A 127 8.40 -12.31 12.97
C VAL A 127 9.65 -11.62 13.52
N ARG A 128 9.51 -10.84 14.61
CA ARG A 128 10.61 -10.08 15.23
C ARG A 128 11.74 -10.95 15.80
N VAL A 129 11.46 -12.20 16.17
CA VAL A 129 12.52 -13.14 16.62
C VAL A 129 13.45 -13.52 15.47
N PHE A 130 12.93 -13.57 14.24
CA PHE A 130 13.66 -14.02 13.05
C PHE A 130 14.15 -12.87 12.17
N GLU A 131 13.87 -11.63 12.54
CA GLU A 131 14.37 -10.45 11.85
C GLU A 131 15.85 -10.23 12.17
N PRO A 132 16.72 -10.02 11.16
CA PRO A 132 18.12 -9.70 11.39
C PRO A 132 18.23 -8.41 12.23
N LYS A 133 19.02 -8.42 13.30
CA LYS A 133 19.19 -7.25 14.18
C LYS A 133 20.41 -6.39 13.82
N ASP A 134 21.31 -6.94 13.00
CA ASP A 134 22.54 -6.28 12.61
C ASP A 134 22.28 -5.35 11.42
N VAL A 135 22.41 -4.04 11.66
CA VAL A 135 22.19 -2.99 10.66
C VAL A 135 23.18 -3.12 9.49
N GLY A 136 24.41 -3.58 9.72
CA GLY A 136 25.40 -3.80 8.67
C GLY A 136 25.02 -4.95 7.74
N VAL A 137 24.42 -6.02 8.29
CA VAL A 137 23.87 -7.13 7.49
C VAL A 137 22.67 -6.66 6.67
N ILE A 138 21.78 -5.87 7.26
CA ILE A 138 20.61 -5.30 6.56
C ILE A 138 21.07 -4.38 5.41
N ILE A 139 21.99 -3.44 5.67
CA ILE A 139 22.49 -2.51 4.66
C ILE A 139 23.19 -3.25 3.52
N LYS A 140 23.93 -4.32 3.81
CA LYS A 140 24.57 -5.13 2.79
C LYS A 140 23.54 -5.83 1.89
N PHE A 141 22.47 -6.37 2.47
CA PHE A 141 21.37 -6.98 1.71
C PHE A 141 20.58 -5.97 0.87
N LEU A 142 20.43 -4.71 1.31
CA LEU A 142 19.69 -3.67 0.59
C LEU A 142 20.50 -2.99 -0.54
N ARG A 143 21.79 -3.30 -0.64
CA ARG A 143 22.71 -2.66 -1.61
C ARG A 143 22.93 -3.50 -2.88
N ASP A 144 22.64 -4.80 -2.80
CA ASP A 144 22.65 -5.74 -3.92
C ASP A 144 21.26 -5.79 -4.58
#